data_AF-A0A0S8CUV6-F1
#
_entry.id   AF-A0A0S8CUV6-F1
#
_cell.length_a   1.000
_cell.length_b   1.000
_cell.length_c   1.000
_cell.angle_alpha   90.00
_cell.angle_beta   90.00
_cell.angle_gamma   90.00
#
_symmetry.space_group_name_H-M   'P 1'
#
loop_
_entity.id
_entity.type
_entity.pdbx_description
1 polymer ?
#
loop_
_entity_poly.entity_id
_entity_poly.type
_entity_poly.pdbx_seq_one_letter_code
_entity_poly.pdbx_strand_id
1 'polypeptide(L)'
;MVWSQVYDPMNNAVLSTALAAVPVVVLLGGLAFLRLSAHVAALAGLASALFVAIFVFGMPAQMAGASALYGAAFGLLPIGWIVLNIIFLYQLTRDKGYFQILQDSIAGVTEDRRLQLLLIAFAFGAFFEGAAG
;
A
#
# COMPACT_ATOMS: atom_id res chain seq x y z
N MET A 1 25.96 -5.26 -16.30
CA MET A 1 25.09 -5.66 -17.43
C MET A 1 23.69 -5.15 -17.14
N VAL A 2 23.00 -4.59 -18.15
CA VAL A 2 21.60 -4.19 -18.03
C VAL A 2 20.76 -5.44 -18.24
N TRP A 3 20.03 -5.88 -17.21
CA TRP A 3 19.03 -6.93 -17.38
C TRP A 3 17.84 -6.36 -18.16
N SER A 4 17.41 -7.09 -19.19
CA SER A 4 16.21 -6.77 -19.97
C SER A 4 15.09 -7.69 -19.53
N GLN A 5 13.96 -7.13 -19.11
CA GLN A 5 12.81 -7.89 -18.69
C GLN A 5 12.13 -8.55 -19.89
N VAL A 6 12.01 -9.88 -19.85
CA VAL A 6 11.20 -10.64 -20.80
C VAL A 6 9.81 -10.80 -20.18
N TYR A 7 8.79 -10.19 -20.79
CA TYR A 7 7.42 -10.22 -20.27
C TYR A 7 6.70 -11.56 -20.49
N ASP A 8 7.12 -12.34 -21.48
CA ASP A 8 6.55 -13.66 -21.78
C ASP A 8 7.60 -14.78 -21.71
N PRO A 9 8.10 -15.14 -20.51
CA PRO A 9 9.08 -16.22 -20.37
C PRO A 9 8.52 -17.61 -20.71
N MET A 10 7.19 -17.78 -20.71
CA MET A 10 6.52 -19.06 -20.96
C MET A 10 6.05 -19.24 -22.42
N ASN A 11 6.28 -18.27 -23.31
CA ASN A 11 5.70 -18.21 -24.66
C ASN A 11 4.16 -18.33 -24.67
N ASN A 12 3.53 -17.93 -23.56
CA ASN A 12 2.09 -17.90 -23.38
C ASN A 12 1.75 -16.76 -22.42
N ALA A 13 1.21 -15.69 -22.97
CA ALA A 13 0.84 -14.48 -22.24
C ALA A 13 -0.04 -14.76 -21.02
N VAL A 14 -0.97 -15.73 -21.09
CA VAL A 14 -1.87 -16.06 -19.97
C VAL A 14 -1.09 -16.69 -18.82
N LEU A 15 -0.20 -17.64 -19.11
CA LEU A 15 0.61 -18.30 -18.08
C LEU A 15 1.63 -17.35 -17.47
N SER A 16 2.31 -16.55 -18.29
CA SER A 16 3.26 -15.53 -17.84
C SER A 16 2.59 -14.49 -16.93
N THR A 17 1.36 -14.06 -17.29
CA THR A 17 0.57 -13.13 -16.46
C THR A 17 0.11 -13.79 -15.15
N ALA A 18 -0.35 -15.05 -15.19
CA ALA A 18 -0.77 -15.77 -14.00
C ALA A 18 0.38 -15.92 -12.99
N LEU A 19 1.60 -16.23 -13.47
CA LEU A 19 2.79 -16.31 -12.63
C LEU A 19 3.20 -14.93 -12.08
N ALA A 20 3.12 -13.88 -12.88
CA ALA A 20 3.37 -12.50 -12.43
C ALA A 20 2.38 -12.03 -11.36
N ALA A 21 1.15 -12.56 -11.35
CA ALA A 21 0.12 -12.22 -10.36
C ALA A 21 0.30 -12.93 -9.01
N VAL A 22 1.12 -13.99 -8.92
CA VAL A 22 1.30 -14.80 -7.70
C VAL A 22 1.59 -13.94 -6.46
N PRO A 23 2.53 -12.97 -6.48
CA PRO A 23 2.85 -12.19 -5.28
C PRO A 23 1.70 -11.33 -4.78
N VAL A 24 0.88 -10.81 -5.71
CA VAL A 24 -0.32 -10.03 -5.38
C VAL A 24 -1.37 -10.93 -4.73
N VAL A 25 -1.59 -12.12 -5.29
CA VAL A 25 -2.52 -13.11 -4.73
C VAL A 25 -2.08 -13.59 -3.36
N VAL A 26 -0.78 -13.82 -3.14
CA VAL A 26 -0.23 -14.20 -1.83
C VAL A 26 -0.44 -13.08 -0.81
N LEU A 27 -0.14 -11.83 -1.17
CA LEU A 27 -0.30 -10.68 -0.29
C LEU A 27 -1.77 -10.44 0.07
N LEU A 28 -2.62 -10.23 -0.94
CA LEU A 28 -4.04 -9.92 -0.74
C LEU A 28 -4.79 -11.11 -0.16
N GLY A 29 -4.45 -12.33 -0.59
CA GLY A 29 -5.03 -13.56 -0.06
C GLY A 29 -4.67 -13.77 1.41
N GLY A 30 -3.43 -13.48 1.77
CA GLY A 30 -2.95 -13.49 3.15
C GLY A 30 -3.71 -12.52 4.06
N LEU A 31 -3.99 -11.31 3.57
CA LEU A 31 -4.74 -10.29 4.31
C LEU A 31 -6.24 -10.59 4.38
N ALA A 32 -6.88 -10.86 3.23
CA ALA A 32 -8.32 -10.94 3.11
C ALA A 32 -8.90 -12.27 3.63
N PHE A 33 -8.28 -13.40 3.27
CA PHE A 33 -8.81 -14.72 3.60
C PHE A 33 -8.14 -15.34 4.82
N LEU A 34 -6.80 -15.30 4.88
CA LEU A 34 -6.05 -15.90 5.98
C LEU A 34 -5.95 -14.99 7.21
N ARG A 35 -6.36 -13.71 7.08
CA ARG A 35 -6.33 -12.69 8.15
C ARG A 35 -4.97 -12.61 8.85
N LEU A 36 -3.90 -12.83 8.09
CA LEU A 36 -2.54 -12.72 8.60
C LEU A 36 -2.26 -11.27 8.97
N SER A 37 -1.42 -11.10 9.98
CA SER A 37 -0.88 -9.78 10.28
C SER A 37 -0.16 -9.18 9.06
N ALA A 38 -0.30 -7.87 8.86
CA ALA A 38 0.13 -7.21 7.64
C ALA A 38 1.63 -7.41 7.32
N HIS A 39 2.48 -7.43 8.35
CA HIS A 39 3.90 -7.67 8.19
C HIS A 39 4.21 -9.11 7.70
N VAL A 40 3.49 -10.12 8.20
CA VAL A 40 3.66 -11.52 7.74
C VAL A 40 3.19 -11.67 6.30
N ALA A 41 2.04 -11.11 5.94
CA ALA A 41 1.54 -11.14 4.57
C ALA A 41 2.50 -10.42 3.60
N ALA A 42 3.06 -9.28 4.01
CA ALA A 42 4.07 -8.55 3.24
C ALA A 42 5.36 -9.37 3.04
N LEU A 43 5.85 -10.05 4.08
CA LEU A 43 7.03 -10.92 3.97
C LEU A 43 6.77 -12.12 3.05
N ALA A 44 5.60 -12.75 3.15
CA ALA A 44 5.20 -13.84 2.25
C ALA A 44 5.10 -13.35 0.79
N GLY A 45 4.50 -12.18 0.58
CA GLY A 45 4.43 -11.51 -0.72
C GLY A 45 5.84 -11.24 -1.28
N LEU A 46 6.74 -10.67 -0.48
CA LEU A 46 8.13 -10.42 -0.89
C LEU A 46 8.86 -11.71 -1.25
N ALA A 47 8.73 -12.77 -0.44
CA ALA A 47 9.35 -14.06 -0.71
C ALA A 47 8.85 -14.65 -2.03
N SER A 48 7.53 -14.60 -2.28
CA SER A 48 6.94 -15.06 -3.54
C SER A 48 7.37 -14.21 -4.74
N ALA A 49 7.49 -12.89 -4.59
CA ALA A 49 7.98 -12.00 -5.63
C ALA A 49 9.43 -12.30 -6.02
N LEU A 50 10.31 -12.48 -5.02
CA LEU A 50 11.70 -12.87 -5.27
C LEU A 50 11.81 -14.22 -5.95
N PHE A 51 11.00 -15.19 -5.51
CA PHE A 51 10.97 -16.52 -6.13
C PHE A 51 10.57 -16.44 -7.60
N VAL A 52 9.45 -15.77 -7.92
CA VAL A 52 8.97 -15.62 -9.31
C VAL A 52 9.98 -14.84 -10.15
N ALA A 53 10.52 -13.72 -9.64
CA ALA A 53 11.47 -12.91 -10.38
C ALA A 53 12.74 -13.69 -10.78
N ILE A 54 13.30 -14.48 -9.85
CA ILE A 54 14.55 -15.21 -10.08
C ILE A 54 14.31 -16.46 -10.94
N PHE A 55 13.34 -17.29 -10.56
CA PHE A 55 13.18 -18.62 -11.16
C PHE A 55 12.30 -18.65 -12.40
N VAL A 56 11.31 -17.75 -12.52
CA VAL A 56 10.39 -17.70 -13.66
C VAL A 56 10.87 -16.69 -14.70
N PHE A 57 11.21 -15.48 -14.26
CA PHE A 57 11.61 -14.39 -15.16
C PHE A 57 13.12 -14.30 -15.39
N GLY A 58 13.91 -15.18 -14.78
CA GLY A 58 15.36 -15.25 -14.98
C GLY A 58 16.11 -13.99 -14.53
N MET A 59 15.55 -13.23 -13.59
CA MET A 59 16.23 -12.06 -13.05
C MET A 59 17.45 -12.50 -12.22
N PRO A 60 18.64 -11.92 -12.44
CA PRO A 60 19.81 -12.21 -11.62
C PRO A 60 19.51 -11.94 -10.14
N ALA A 61 19.82 -12.90 -9.25
CA ALA A 61 19.50 -12.81 -7.83
C ALA A 61 20.05 -11.54 -7.16
N GLN A 62 21.23 -11.07 -7.59
CA GLN A 62 21.83 -9.84 -7.10
C GLN A 62 21.00 -8.60 -7.46
N MET A 63 20.41 -8.56 -8.66
CA MET A 63 19.51 -7.47 -9.07
C MET A 63 18.16 -7.58 -8.36
N ALA A 64 17.61 -8.79 -8.20
CA ALA A 64 16.36 -8.99 -7.46
C ALA A 64 16.47 -8.51 -6.01
N GLY A 65 17.59 -8.85 -5.33
CA GLY A 65 17.90 -8.37 -3.99
C GLY A 65 18.09 -6.84 -3.94
N ALA A 66 18.79 -6.27 -4.92
CA ALA A 66 18.95 -4.81 -5.02
C ALA A 66 17.60 -4.10 -5.20
N SER A 67 16.71 -4.62 -6.04
CA SER A 67 15.35 -4.09 -6.22
C SER A 67 14.51 -4.19 -4.95
N ALA A 68 14.61 -5.29 -4.19
CA ALA A 68 13.93 -5.43 -2.91
C ALA A 68 14.42 -4.41 -1.87
N LEU A 69 15.75 -4.22 -1.76
CA LEU A 69 16.33 -3.20 -0.88
C LEU A 69 15.96 -1.78 -1.30
N TYR A 70 15.94 -1.51 -2.61
CA TYR A 70 15.50 -0.22 -3.14
C TYR A 70 14.04 0.04 -2.78
N GLY A 71 13.15 -0.95 -2.94
CA GLY A 71 11.76 -0.85 -2.50
C GLY A 71 11.61 -0.62 -0.99
N ALA A 72 12.41 -1.31 -0.17
CA ALA A 72 12.44 -1.09 1.28
C ALA A 72 12.91 0.32 1.65
N ALA A 73 13.98 0.82 1.02
CA ALA A 73 14.48 2.17 1.22
C ALA A 73 13.46 3.23 0.77
N PHE A 74 12.76 2.99 -0.34
CA PHE A 74 11.68 3.85 -0.83
C PHE A 74 10.46 3.85 0.11
N GLY A 75 10.15 2.71 0.74
CA GLY A 75 9.15 2.65 1.80
C GLY A 75 9.57 3.43 3.04
N LEU A 76 10.83 3.30 3.47
CA LEU A 76 11.31 3.94 4.69
C LEU A 76 11.50 5.45 4.56
N LEU A 77 12.09 5.92 3.45
CA LEU A 77 12.40 7.35 3.27
C LEU A 77 11.16 8.14 2.79
N PRO A 78 10.68 8.02 1.55
CA PRO A 78 9.49 8.71 1.08
C PRO A 78 8.25 8.55 1.97
N ILE A 79 7.82 7.33 2.26
CA ILE A 79 6.57 7.11 3.02
C ILE A 79 6.79 7.43 4.50
N GLY A 80 7.91 6.98 5.09
CA GLY A 80 8.25 7.30 6.48
C GLY A 80 8.38 8.80 6.74
N TRP A 81 8.89 9.58 5.77
CA TRP A 81 8.96 11.03 5.86
C TRP A 81 7.56 11.66 5.92
N ILE A 82 6.61 11.19 5.10
CA ILE A 82 5.22 11.65 5.14
C ILE A 82 4.60 11.33 6.51
N VAL A 83 4.77 10.10 6.99
CA VAL A 83 4.20 9.65 8.28
C VAL A 83 4.78 10.45 9.46
N LEU A 84 6.08 10.74 9.45
CA LEU A 84 6.71 11.54 10.50
C LEU A 84 6.14 12.96 10.52
N ASN A 85 6.08 13.62 9.36
CA ASN A 85 5.58 14.99 9.26
C ASN A 85 4.09 15.09 9.64
N ILE A 86 3.26 14.11 9.26
CA ILE A 86 1.83 14.15 9.60
C ILE A 86 1.59 13.87 11.08
N ILE A 87 2.35 12.97 11.71
CA ILE A 87 2.28 12.73 13.16
C ILE A 87 2.72 14.00 13.91
N PHE A 88 3.79 14.65 13.45
CA PHE A 88 4.26 15.91 14.02
C PHE A 88 3.18 17.00 13.92
N LEU A 89 2.60 17.20 12.74
CA LEU A 89 1.54 18.18 12.52
C LEU A 89 0.29 17.87 13.36
N TYR A 90 -0.08 16.59 13.46
CA TYR A 90 -1.18 16.14 14.30
C TYR A 90 -0.93 16.47 15.77
N GLN A 91 0.26 16.16 16.31
CA GLN A 91 0.60 16.49 17.69
C GLN A 91 0.58 18.00 17.93
N LEU A 92 1.16 18.79 17.02
CA LEU A 92 1.17 20.25 17.10
C LEU A 92 -0.25 20.84 17.11
N THR A 93 -1.13 20.39 16.22
CA THR A 93 -2.52 20.89 16.12
C THR A 93 -3.38 20.43 17.30
N ARG A 94 -3.14 19.22 17.81
CA ARG A 94 -3.79 18.71 19.02
C ARG A 94 -3.40 19.52 20.25
N ASP A 95 -2.11 19.74 20.45
CA ASP A 95 -1.60 20.45 21.63
C ASP A 95 -1.94 21.95 21.60
N LYS A 96 -2.15 22.54 20.41
CA LYS A 96 -2.68 23.91 20.23
C LYS A 96 -4.21 24.01 20.36
N GLY A 97 -4.93 22.89 20.49
CA GLY A 97 -6.40 22.86 20.56
C GLY A 97 -7.11 23.08 19.22
N TYR A 98 -6.38 23.35 18.13
CA TYR A 98 -6.97 23.54 16.79
C TYR A 98 -7.64 22.28 16.26
N PHE A 99 -7.18 21.10 16.69
CA PHE A 99 -7.83 19.84 16.33
C PHE A 99 -9.26 19.75 16.88
N GLN A 100 -9.52 20.31 18.07
CA GLN A 100 -10.87 20.36 18.64
C GLN A 100 -11.76 21.31 17.85
N ILE A 101 -11.25 22.51 17.53
CA ILE A 101 -11.98 23.50 16.73
C ILE A 101 -12.37 22.94 15.35
N LEU A 102 -11.47 22.16 14.74
CA LEU A 102 -11.73 21.48 13.47
C LEU A 102 -12.87 20.46 13.61
N GLN A 103 -12.86 19.64 14.66
CA GLN A 103 -13.93 18.67 14.92
C GLN A 103 -15.27 19.36 15.15
N ASP A 104 -15.29 20.42 15.96
CA ASP A 104 -16.51 21.17 16.28
C ASP A 104 -17.07 21.84 15.01
N SER A 105 -16.19 22.36 14.15
CA SER A 105 -16.59 22.95 12.86
C SER A 105 -17.20 21.92 11.91
N ILE A 106 -16.66 20.70 11.86
CA ILE A 106 -17.20 19.60 11.02
C ILE A 106 -18.51 19.04 11.60
N ALA A 107 -18.60 18.94 12.92
CA ALA A 107 -19.80 18.48 13.61
C ALA A 107 -20.94 19.51 13.50
N GLY A 108 -20.61 20.80 13.39
CA GLY A 108 -21.56 21.91 13.26
C GLY A 108 -22.00 22.24 11.84
N VAL A 109 -21.60 21.48 10.81
CA VAL A 109 -21.98 21.75 9.40
C VAL A 109 -23.50 21.64 9.20
N THR A 110 -24.15 20.69 9.87
CA THR A 110 -25.60 20.54 9.84
C THR A 110 -26.13 19.95 11.14
N GLU A 111 -27.29 20.43 11.60
CA GLU A 111 -27.99 19.86 12.75
C GLU A 111 -28.78 18.59 12.37
N ASP A 112 -29.02 18.36 11.08
CA ASP A 112 -29.73 17.16 10.61
C ASP A 112 -28.76 15.96 10.55
N ARG A 113 -29.00 14.98 11.43
CA ARG A 113 -28.23 13.74 11.52
C ARG A 113 -28.17 12.95 10.21
N ARG A 114 -29.17 13.05 9.35
CA ARG A 114 -29.24 12.32 8.07
C ARG A 114 -28.26 12.91 7.08
N LEU A 115 -28.23 14.23 6.97
CA LEU A 115 -27.29 14.95 6.12
C LEU A 115 -25.85 14.79 6.62
N GLN A 116 -25.65 14.83 7.94
CA GLN A 116 -24.34 14.57 8.55
C GLN A 116 -23.82 13.16 8.21
N LEU A 117 -24.68 12.14 8.29
CA LEU A 117 -24.33 10.77 7.91
C LEU A 117 -23.93 10.66 6.43
N LEU A 118 -24.68 11.31 5.53
CA LEU A 118 -24.35 11.35 4.10
C LEU A 118 -23.00 12.02 3.85
N LEU A 119 -22.70 13.12 4.56
CA LEU A 119 -21.44 13.86 4.42
C LEU A 119 -20.24 13.04 4.93
N ILE A 120 -20.39 12.36 6.07
CA ILE A 120 -19.38 11.44 6.59
C ILE A 120 -19.16 10.28 5.61
N ALA A 121 -20.23 9.66 5.12
CA ALA A 121 -20.13 8.56 4.16
C ALA A 121 -19.45 8.99 2.85
N PHE A 122 -19.78 10.19 2.34
CA PHE A 122 -19.14 10.77 1.17
C PHE A 122 -17.64 11.03 1.39
N ALA A 123 -17.27 11.66 2.50
CA ALA A 123 -15.87 11.95 2.83
C ALA A 123 -15.05 10.65 3.03
N PHE A 124 -15.60 9.65 3.72
CA PHE A 124 -14.97 8.34 3.85
C PHE A 124 -14.84 7.63 2.50
N GLY A 125 -15.86 7.71 1.65
CA GLY A 125 -15.81 7.15 0.29
C GLY A 125 -14.68 7.78 -0.53
N ALA A 126 -14.61 9.11 -0.57
CA ALA A 126 -13.54 9.84 -1.24
C ALA A 126 -12.14 9.51 -0.67
N PHE A 127 -12.04 9.29 0.64
CA PHE A 127 -10.79 8.83 1.27
C PHE A 127 -10.38 7.44 0.80
N PHE A 128 -11.31 6.47 0.74
CA PHE A 128 -11.00 5.13 0.24
C PHE A 128 -10.59 5.14 -1.23
N GLU A 129 -11.24 5.94 -2.07
CA GLU A 129 -10.85 6.13 -3.47
C GLU A 129 -9.43 6.69 -3.58
N GLY A 130 -9.12 7.77 -2.85
CA GLY A 130 -7.77 8.36 -2.84
C GLY A 130 -6.69 7.48 -2.20
N ALA A 131 -7.04 6.62 -1.24
CA ALA A 131 -6.11 5.69 -0.60
C ALA A 131 -5.88 4.40 -1.43
N ALA A 132 -6.86 3.99 -2.23
CA ALA A 132 -6.74 2.87 -3.16
C ALA A 132 -5.94 3.23 -4.42
N GLY A 133 -5.89 4.53 -4.76
CA GLY A 133 -5.17 5.06 -5.91
C GLY A 133 -6.08 5.34 -7.09
#